data_AF-A0A382HG20-F1
#
_entry.id   AF-A0A382HG20-F1
#
_cell.length_a   1.000
_cell.length_b   1.000
_cell.length_c   1.000
_cell.angle_alpha   90.00
_cell.angle_beta   90.00
_cell.angle_gamma   90.00
#
_symmetry.space_group_name_H-M   'P 1'
#
loop_
_entity.id
_entity.type
_entity.pdbx_description
1 polymer ?
#
loop_
_entity_poly.entity_id
_entity_poly.type
_entity_poly.pdbx_seq_one_letter_code
_entity_poly.pdbx_strand_id
1 'polypeptide(L)' 'MIEKLKNWWKWNPELEKKSADNPVTALSEQQRRNAGPLLALAFGWGFLVTGLFTGGLLGNGLPFWPDIVLA' A
#
# COMPACT_ATOMS: atom_id res chain seq x y z
N MET A 1 -43.71 -2.42 -0.71
CA MET A 1 -42.63 -2.22 0.29
C MET A 1 -41.45 -3.15 0.09
N ILE A 2 -41.65 -4.47 0.03
CA ILE A 2 -40.58 -5.47 -0.18
C ILE A 2 -39.76 -5.20 -1.44
N GLU A 3 -40.40 -4.89 -2.57
CA GLU A 3 -39.69 -4.58 -3.83
C GLU A 3 -38.85 -3.30 -3.75
N LYS A 4 -39.26 -2.30 -2.95
CA LYS A 4 -38.49 -1.07 -2.73
C LYS A 4 -37.22 -1.35 -1.92
N LEU A 5 -37.30 -2.23 -0.93
CA LEU A 5 -36.16 -2.69 -0.13
C LEU A 5 -35.19 -3.54 -0.98
N LYS A 6 -35.71 -4.45 -1.81
CA LYS A 6 -34.88 -5.23 -2.74
C LYS A 6 -34.13 -4.32 -3.72
N ASN A 7 -34.80 -3.31 -4.28
CA ASN A 7 -34.17 -2.35 -5.18
C ASN A 7 -33.16 -1.45 -4.48
N TRP A 8 -33.39 -1.09 -3.21
CA TRP A 8 -32.44 -0.31 -2.41
C TRP A 8 -31.15 -1.07 -2.11
N TRP A 9 -31.23 -2.39 -1.88
CA TRP A 9 -30.06 -3.22 -1.62
C TRP A 9 -29.39 -3.77 -2.88
N LYS A 10 -30.02 -3.59 -4.05
CA LYS A 10 -29.47 -4.06 -5.32
C LYS A 10 -28.32 -3.14 -5.72
N TRP A 11 -27.12 -3.72 -5.79
CA TRP A 11 -25.94 -3.03 -6.29
C TRP A 11 -26.20 -2.46 -7.69
N ASN A 12 -25.96 -1.15 -7.84
CA ASN A 12 -26.12 -0.45 -9.11
C ASN A 12 -24.72 -0.01 -9.61
N PRO A 13 -24.15 -0.71 -10.62
CA PRO A 13 -22.80 -0.43 -11.10
C PRO A 13 -22.61 1.00 -11.61
N GLU A 14 -23.65 1.59 -12.22
CA GLU A 14 -23.59 2.92 -12.82
C GLU A 14 -23.64 4.03 -11.76
N LEU A 15 -24.36 3.78 -10.66
CA LEU A 15 -24.33 4.68 -9.50
C LEU A 15 -23.01 4.57 -8.77
N GLU A 16 -22.46 3.37 -8.61
CA GLU A 16 -21.19 3.22 -7.90
C GLU A 16 -20.03 3.85 -8.65
N LYS A 17 -19.94 3.70 -9.98
CA LYS A 17 -18.90 4.38 -10.78
C LYS A 17 -18.94 5.91 -10.62
N LYS A 18 -20.12 6.49 -10.37
CA LYS A 18 -20.31 7.94 -10.20
C LYS A 18 -20.10 8.42 -8.76
N SER A 19 -19.94 7.49 -7.82
CA SER A 19 -19.63 7.82 -6.44
C SER A 19 -18.24 8.45 -6.35
N ALA A 20 -18.09 9.44 -5.46
CA ALA A 20 -16.81 10.10 -5.20
C ALA A 20 -15.76 9.12 -4.66
N ASP A 21 -16.22 8.10 -3.90
CA ASP A 21 -15.40 7.08 -3.26
C ASP A 21 -15.52 5.73 -3.98
N ASN A 22 -15.70 5.75 -5.31
CA ASN A 22 -15.89 4.52 -6.04
C ASN A 22 -14.62 3.64 -6.03
N PRO A 23 -14.70 2.35 -5.65
CA PRO A 23 -13.56 1.45 -5.68
C PRO A 23 -13.41 0.73 -7.03
N VAL A 24 -14.35 0.95 -7.97
CA VAL A 24 -14.51 0.15 -9.19
C VAL A 24 -13.91 0.80 -10.44
N THR A 25 -13.48 2.06 -10.36
CA THR A 25 -12.79 2.76 -11.45
C THR A 25 -11.45 3.29 -10.98
N ALA A 26 -10.56 3.58 -11.94
CA ALA A 26 -9.25 4.14 -11.63
C ALA A 26 -9.39 5.56 -11.08
N LEU A 27 -8.48 5.94 -10.17
CA LEU A 27 -8.45 7.29 -9.60
C LEU A 27 -8.20 8.34 -10.68
N SER A 28 -9.04 9.38 -10.67
CA SER A 28 -8.81 10.61 -11.43
C SER A 28 -7.58 11.36 -10.92
N GLU A 29 -7.10 12.33 -11.69
CA GLU A 29 -5.93 13.13 -11.28
C GLU A 29 -6.17 13.87 -9.96
N GLN A 30 -7.39 14.36 -9.73
CA GLN A 30 -7.75 15.08 -8.51
C GLN A 30 -7.86 14.16 -7.29
N GLN A 31 -8.17 12.88 -7.49
CA GLN A 31 -8.22 11.89 -6.41
C GLN A 31 -6.84 11.35 -6.04
N ARG A 32 -5.84 11.46 -6.93
CA ARG A 32 -4.48 11.00 -6.67
C ARG A 32 -3.82 11.87 -5.60
N ARG A 33 -3.20 11.22 -4.62
CA ARG A 33 -2.38 11.87 -3.60
C ARG A 33 -0.92 11.90 -4.04
N ASN A 34 -0.16 12.85 -3.51
CA ASN A 34 1.28 12.91 -3.74
C ASN A 34 1.94 11.62 -3.22
N ALA A 35 2.80 11.01 -4.03
CA ALA A 35 3.50 9.77 -3.69
C ALA A 35 4.63 9.97 -2.68
N GLY A 36 5.16 11.19 -2.53
CA GLY A 36 6.31 11.49 -1.66
C GLY A 36 6.15 11.00 -0.22
N PRO A 37 5.05 11.34 0.49
CA PRO A 37 4.82 10.83 1.84
C PRO A 37 4.73 9.30 1.93
N LEU A 38 4.13 8.66 0.93
CA LEU A 38 3.98 7.20 0.90
C LEU A 38 5.33 6.51 0.64
N LEU A 39 6.14 7.08 -0.25
CA LEU A 39 7.50 6.64 -0.51
C LEU A 39 8.38 6.84 0.74
N ALA A 40 8.32 7.99 1.38
CA ALA A 40 9.07 8.26 2.61
C ALA A 40 8.71 7.26 3.72
N LEU A 41 7.43 6.91 3.86
CA LEU A 41 6.98 5.88 4.80
C LEU A 41 7.51 4.49 4.42
N ALA A 42 7.45 4.12 3.13
CA ALA A 42 7.98 2.85 2.64
C ALA A 42 9.50 2.74 2.87
N PHE A 43 10.25 3.81 2.57
CA PHE A 43 11.69 3.87 2.81
C PHE A 43 12.02 3.87 4.30
N GLY A 44 11.32 4.64 5.12
CA GLY A 44 11.53 4.67 6.57
C GLY A 44 11.28 3.30 7.21
N TRP A 45 10.21 2.61 6.80
CA TRP A 45 9.92 1.26 7.26
C TRP A 45 10.96 0.25 6.77
N GLY A 46 11.30 0.28 5.47
CA GLY A 46 12.32 -0.59 4.89
C GLY A 46 13.69 -0.40 5.53
N PHE A 47 14.08 0.86 5.78
CA PHE A 47 15.32 1.21 6.48
C PHE A 47 15.32 0.69 7.92
N LEU A 48 14.21 0.83 8.65
CA LEU A 48 14.12 0.37 10.03
C LEU A 48 14.26 -1.16 10.12
N VAL A 49 13.50 -1.91 9.31
CA VAL A 49 13.53 -3.38 9.31
C VAL A 49 14.89 -3.90 8.85
N THR A 50 15.36 -3.40 7.70
CA THR A 50 16.64 -3.84 7.14
C THR A 50 17.79 -3.43 8.05
N GLY A 51 17.79 -2.20 8.56
CA GLY A 51 18.81 -1.69 9.47
C GLY A 51 18.87 -2.46 10.78
N LEU A 52 17.72 -2.80 11.37
CA LEU A 52 17.67 -3.62 12.59
C LEU A 52 18.19 -5.04 12.35
N PHE A 53 17.79 -5.66 11.24
CA PHE A 53 18.25 -7.00 10.87
C PHE A 53 19.77 -7.01 10.60
N THR A 54 20.24 -6.08 9.78
CA THR A 54 21.66 -5.88 9.43
C THR A 54 22.50 -5.62 10.67
N GLY A 55 22.11 -4.63 11.47
CA GLY A 55 22.82 -4.23 12.68
C GLY A 55 22.82 -5.34 13.73
N GLY A 56 21.73 -6.09 13.84
CA GLY A 56 21.65 -7.27 14.71
C GLY A 56 22.61 -8.39 14.28
N LEU A 57 22.70 -8.68 12.99
CA LEU A 57 23.66 -9.67 12.47
C LEU A 57 25.11 -9.21 12.68
N LEU A 58 25.42 -7.97 12.30
CA LEU A 58 26.76 -7.38 12.48
C LEU A 58 27.16 -7.32 13.96
N GLY A 59 26.25 -6.93 14.85
CA GLY A 59 26.49 -6.88 16.29
C GLY A 59 26.76 -8.24 16.93
N ASN A 60 26.24 -9.32 16.33
CA ASN A 60 26.53 -10.70 16.72
C ASN A 60 27.77 -11.28 16.01
N GLY A 61 28.51 -10.47 15.24
CA GLY A 61 29.70 -10.91 14.52
C GLY A 61 29.40 -11.79 13.30
N LEU A 62 28.14 -11.85 12.86
CA LEU A 62 27.76 -12.59 11.65
C LEU A 62 27.97 -11.71 10.41
N PRO A 63 28.57 -12.25 9.34
CA PRO A 63 28.72 -11.51 8.08
C PRO A 63 27.34 -11.25 7.48
N PHE A 64 27.03 -9.97 7.28
CA PHE A 64 25.74 -9.51 6.74
C PHE A 64 25.54 -9.81 5.25
N TRP A 65 26.58 -10.20 4.52
CA TRP A 65 26.50 -10.63 3.13
C TRP A 65 27.80 -11.35 2.74
N PRO A 66 27.87 -12.69 2.79
CA PRO A 66 29.11 -13.40 2.46
C PRO A 66 29.51 -13.23 0.99
N ASP A 67 28.55 -13.05 0.07
CA ASP A 67 28.79 -13.13 -1.38
C ASP A 67 29.18 -11.80 -2.06
N ILE A 68 28.91 -10.64 -1.44
CA ILE A 68 29.26 -9.32 -2.03
C ILE A 68 30.74 -8.99 -1.90
N VAL A 69 31.44 -9.57 -0.92
CA VAL A 69 32.89 -9.35 -0.71
C VAL A 69 33.74 -10.08 -1.76
N LEU A 70 33.15 -11.06 -2.46
CA LEU A 70 33.83 -11.90 -3.46
C LEU A 70 33.56 -11.47 -4.91
N ALA A 71 32.86 -10.35 -5.13
CA ALA A 71 32.56 -9.78 -6.44
C ALA A 71 33.48 -8.61 -6.79
#